data_AF-A0A846CBJ0-F1
#
_entry.id   AF-A0A846CBJ0-F1
#
_cell.length_a   1.000
_cell.length_b   1.000
_cell.length_c   1.000
_cell.angle_alpha   90.00
_cell.angle_beta   90.00
_cell.angle_gamma   90.00
#
_symmetry.space_group_name_H-M   'P 1'
#
loop_
_entity.id
_entity.type
_entity.pdbx_description
1 polymer ?
#
loop_
_entity_poly.entity_id
_entity_poly.type
_entity_poly.pdbx_seq_one_letter_code
_entity_poly.pdbx_strand_id
1 'polypeptide(L)'
;MNSTVLDNDVIVTDEDTAEEDGGDSGGLYPYDPTQSDIDIREDPQTVFELMRKYDKGKLIIDPDFQRNLVWKLDQKSKFIESVILNFPLPPWYVNQTVEGKYIIVDGLQRTTTLHQFVNNEFALSGLEALPKLNGYNFSQL
;
A
#
# COMPACT_ATOMS: atom_id res chain seq x y z
N MET A 1 17.55 -47.73 -28.48
CA MET A 1 17.44 -46.31 -28.86
C MET A 1 15.97 -46.00 -28.95
N ASN A 2 15.50 -45.12 -28.06
CA ASN A 2 14.12 -44.61 -28.01
C ASN A 2 13.82 -43.73 -29.23
N SER A 3 12.64 -43.91 -29.85
CA SER A 3 11.83 -42.85 -30.45
C SER A 3 10.42 -43.43 -30.68
N THR A 4 9.49 -43.15 -29.77
CA THR A 4 8.40 -42.14 -29.89
C THR A 4 7.21 -42.64 -30.71
N VAL A 5 6.28 -43.29 -30.00
CA VAL A 5 4.85 -43.33 -30.34
C VAL A 5 4.18 -42.58 -29.19
N LEU A 6 3.42 -41.52 -29.46
CA LEU A 6 2.39 -41.04 -28.54
C LEU A 6 1.30 -40.34 -29.36
N ASP A 7 0.12 -40.89 -29.18
CA ASP A 7 -1.12 -40.66 -29.89
C ASP A 7 -1.71 -39.28 -29.62
N ASN A 8 -2.50 -38.81 -30.58
CA ASN A 8 -3.45 -37.72 -30.39
C ASN A 8 -4.57 -38.18 -29.45
N ASP A 9 -4.36 -38.08 -28.15
CA ASP A 9 -5.46 -38.21 -27.19
C ASP A 9 -6.24 -36.90 -27.14
N VAL A 10 -7.42 -36.98 -27.74
CA VAL A 10 -8.53 -36.03 -27.61
C VAL A 10 -8.80 -35.80 -26.12
N ILE A 11 -8.75 -34.55 -25.70
CA ILE A 11 -9.19 -34.16 -24.35
C ILE A 11 -10.70 -34.40 -24.31
N VAL A 12 -11.10 -35.50 -23.67
CA VAL A 12 -12.49 -35.77 -23.33
C VAL A 12 -12.88 -34.71 -22.32
N THR A 13 -13.71 -33.76 -22.74
CA THR A 13 -14.34 -32.81 -21.83
C THR A 13 -15.37 -33.60 -21.03
N ASP A 14 -15.10 -33.81 -19.74
CA ASP A 14 -16.07 -34.41 -18.81
C ASP A 14 -17.39 -33.61 -18.86
N GLU A 15 -18.47 -34.28 -19.27
CA GLU A 15 -19.82 -33.74 -19.43
C GLU A 15 -20.45 -33.27 -18.09
N ASP A 16 -19.76 -33.43 -16.97
CA ASP A 16 -20.20 -32.98 -15.63
C ASP A 16 -20.09 -31.46 -15.44
N THR A 17 -19.57 -30.72 -16.42
CA THR A 17 -19.46 -29.24 -16.36
C THR A 17 -20.72 -28.53 -16.91
N ALA A 18 -21.78 -29.27 -17.26
CA ALA A 18 -22.91 -28.71 -18.00
C ALA A 18 -24.04 -28.08 -17.16
N GLU A 19 -24.03 -28.19 -15.82
CA GLU A 19 -25.17 -27.73 -15.00
C GLU A 19 -24.76 -26.90 -13.77
N GLU A 20 -24.01 -25.81 -13.96
CA GLU A 20 -24.06 -24.64 -13.05
C GLU A 20 -23.79 -23.35 -13.84
N ASP A 21 -24.69 -22.97 -14.76
CA ASP A 21 -24.65 -21.61 -15.34
C ASP A 21 -26.02 -20.91 -15.27
N GLY A 22 -26.54 -20.89 -14.05
CA GLY A 22 -27.73 -20.14 -13.65
C GLY A 22 -27.39 -18.81 -13.00
N GLY A 23 -26.59 -17.97 -13.67
CA GLY A 23 -26.50 -16.54 -13.39
C GLY A 23 -25.41 -16.10 -12.41
N ASP A 24 -24.18 -16.02 -12.88
CA ASP A 24 -23.32 -14.86 -12.65
C ASP A 24 -22.26 -14.88 -13.75
N SER A 25 -22.16 -13.84 -14.57
CA SER A 25 -21.13 -13.73 -15.61
C SER A 25 -19.78 -13.54 -14.90
N GLY A 26 -19.21 -14.63 -14.40
CA GLY A 26 -18.01 -14.72 -13.58
C GLY A 26 -16.75 -14.36 -14.35
N GLY A 27 -16.60 -13.08 -14.70
CA GLY A 27 -15.32 -12.51 -15.06
C GLY A 27 -14.35 -12.62 -13.89
N LEU A 28 -13.07 -12.90 -14.18
CA LEU A 28 -12.00 -12.93 -13.17
C LEU A 28 -11.87 -11.60 -12.39
N TYR A 29 -12.38 -10.50 -12.96
CA TYR A 29 -12.26 -9.16 -12.41
C TYR A 29 -13.62 -8.61 -11.97
N PRO A 30 -13.66 -7.85 -10.85
CA PRO A 30 -14.89 -7.22 -10.35
C PRO A 30 -15.33 -5.99 -11.16
N TYR A 31 -14.73 -5.73 -12.31
CA TYR A 31 -15.03 -4.63 -13.23
C TYR A 31 -14.80 -5.08 -14.68
N ASP A 32 -15.42 -4.40 -15.64
CA ASP A 32 -15.19 -4.65 -17.07
C ASP A 32 -13.87 -3.99 -17.52
N PRO A 33 -12.81 -4.78 -17.79
CA PRO A 33 -11.50 -4.26 -18.17
C PRO A 33 -11.49 -3.64 -19.58
N THR A 34 -12.56 -3.81 -20.36
CA THR A 34 -12.69 -3.24 -21.72
C THR A 34 -13.31 -1.84 -21.74
N GLN A 35 -13.98 -1.44 -20.66
CA GLN A 35 -14.74 -0.18 -20.57
C GLN A 35 -14.09 0.85 -19.64
N SER A 36 -13.23 0.42 -18.70
CA SER A 36 -12.65 1.27 -17.67
C SER A 36 -11.13 1.26 -17.78
N ASP A 37 -10.55 2.30 -18.38
CA ASP A 37 -9.09 2.50 -18.37
C ASP A 37 -8.65 2.88 -16.96
N ILE A 38 -7.87 2.01 -16.29
CA ILE A 38 -7.22 2.34 -15.02
C ILE A 38 -5.94 3.11 -15.35
N ASP A 39 -5.95 4.40 -15.04
CA ASP A 39 -4.78 5.27 -15.18
C ASP A 39 -3.89 5.19 -13.94
N ILE A 40 -2.76 4.50 -14.07
CA ILE A 40 -1.75 4.38 -13.01
C ILE A 40 -0.59 5.30 -13.36
N ARG A 41 -0.26 6.21 -12.44
CA ARG A 41 0.84 7.15 -12.60
C ARG A 41 1.73 7.15 -11.38
N GLU A 42 3.03 7.28 -11.62
CA GLU A 42 4.01 7.57 -10.57
C GLU A 42 4.16 9.09 -10.45
N ASP A 43 3.99 9.61 -9.23
CA ASP A 43 4.17 11.03 -8.91
C ASP A 43 5.21 11.16 -7.78
N PRO A 44 6.47 11.53 -8.09
CA PRO A 44 7.48 11.73 -7.07
C PRO A 44 7.12 12.96 -6.23
N GLN A 45 6.85 12.73 -4.95
CA GLN A 45 6.46 13.75 -3.99
C GLN A 45 7.43 13.73 -2.79
N THR A 46 7.71 14.89 -2.23
CA THR A 46 8.48 14.99 -0.98
C THR A 46 7.61 14.66 0.23
N VAL A 47 8.24 14.27 1.35
CA VAL A 47 7.54 14.06 2.62
C VAL A 47 6.76 15.32 3.03
N PHE A 48 7.34 16.51 2.86
CA PHE A 48 6.68 17.77 3.20
C PHE A 48 5.43 18.05 2.36
N GLU A 49 5.42 17.67 1.08
CA GLU A 49 4.23 17.80 0.24
C GLU A 49 3.12 16.84 0.67
N LEU A 50 3.48 15.60 1.02
CA LEU A 50 2.55 14.63 1.58
C LEU A 50 1.94 15.15 2.90
N MET A 51 2.76 15.68 3.81
CA MET A 51 2.30 16.28 5.07
C MET A 51 1.40 17.49 4.81
N ARG A 52 1.76 18.38 3.88
CA ARG A 52 0.91 19.51 3.50
C ARG A 52 -0.44 19.08 2.92
N LYS A 53 -0.50 17.98 2.17
CA LYS A 53 -1.76 17.39 1.68
C LYS A 53 -2.58 16.83 2.84
N TYR A 54 -1.93 16.18 3.81
CA TYR A 54 -2.54 15.71 5.05
C TYR A 54 -3.18 16.87 5.83
N ASP A 55 -2.39 17.91 6.16
CA ASP A 55 -2.84 19.04 6.99
C ASP A 55 -3.98 19.84 6.33
N LYS A 56 -4.04 19.85 4.99
CA LYS A 56 -5.12 20.50 4.23
C LYS A 56 -6.37 19.64 4.08
N GLY A 57 -6.43 18.46 4.68
CA GLY A 57 -7.54 17.53 4.54
C GLY A 57 -7.71 16.99 3.11
N LYS A 58 -6.66 17.08 2.28
CA LYS A 58 -6.66 16.52 0.92
C LYS A 58 -6.31 15.04 0.90
N LEU A 59 -5.74 14.53 1.99
CA LEU A 59 -5.37 13.13 2.16
C LEU A 59 -6.38 12.47 3.11
N ILE A 60 -7.12 11.49 2.61
CA ILE A 60 -8.09 10.70 3.37
C ILE A 60 -7.34 9.47 3.88
N ILE A 61 -7.17 9.42 5.20
CA ILE A 61 -6.37 8.43 5.94
C ILE A 61 -7.23 7.50 6.81
N ASP A 62 -8.55 7.62 6.75
CA ASP A 62 -9.47 6.78 7.52
C ASP A 62 -10.73 6.51 6.70
N PRO A 63 -10.65 5.70 5.63
CA PRO A 63 -11.82 5.16 4.98
C PRO A 63 -12.34 3.95 5.78
N ASP A 64 -13.65 3.70 5.72
CA ASP A 64 -14.38 2.70 6.51
C ASP A 64 -13.84 1.25 6.43
N PHE A 65 -12.91 0.97 5.51
CA PHE A 65 -12.27 -0.33 5.30
C PHE A 65 -10.88 -0.48 5.95
N GLN A 66 -10.32 0.55 6.59
CA GLN A 66 -8.97 0.48 7.18
C GLN A 66 -8.93 -0.14 8.58
N ARG A 67 -7.84 -0.85 8.87
CA ARG A 67 -7.55 -1.36 10.22
C ARG A 67 -7.08 -0.22 11.12
N ASN A 68 -7.42 -0.31 12.41
CA ASN A 68 -6.93 0.58 13.46
C ASN A 68 -5.41 0.82 13.36
N LEU A 69 -4.96 2.00 13.81
CA LEU A 69 -3.54 2.34 13.93
C LEU A 69 -2.85 1.41 14.95
N VAL A 70 -2.17 0.37 14.45
CA VAL A 70 -1.58 -0.70 15.28
C VAL A 70 -0.10 -0.54 15.57
N TRP A 71 0.61 0.40 14.91
CA TRP A 71 2.04 0.56 15.13
C TRP A 71 2.36 1.06 16.54
N LYS A 72 3.14 0.27 17.28
CA LYS A 72 3.71 0.65 18.57
C LYS A 72 4.87 1.63 18.39
N LEU A 73 5.26 2.33 19.45
CA LEU A 73 6.34 3.33 19.43
C LEU A 73 7.65 2.80 18.83
N ASP A 74 8.02 1.56 19.14
CA ASP A 74 9.25 0.95 18.60
C ASP A 74 9.18 0.77 17.08
N GLN A 75 8.03 0.36 16.54
CA GLN A 75 7.83 0.21 15.10
C GLN A 75 7.85 1.57 14.40
N LYS A 76 7.22 2.58 15.01
CA LYS A 76 7.26 3.97 14.53
C LYS A 76 8.70 4.47 14.49
N SER A 77 9.44 4.27 15.57
CA SER A 77 10.84 4.72 15.71
C SER A 77 11.77 4.03 14.70
N LYS A 78 11.66 2.71 14.52
CA LYS A 78 12.44 1.97 13.51
C LYS A 78 12.15 2.42 12.08
N PHE A 79 10.90 2.78 11.79
CA PHE A 79 10.55 3.36 10.50
C PHE A 79 11.22 4.73 10.30
N ILE A 80 11.17 5.62 11.29
CA ILE A 80 11.88 6.91 11.22
C ILE A 80 13.40 6.72 11.11
N GLU A 81 13.98 5.75 11.82
CA GLU A 81 15.40 5.39 11.68
C GLU A 81 15.73 4.99 10.24
N SER A 82 14.85 4.23 9.58
CA SER A 82 15.03 3.88 8.17
C SER A 82 14.99 5.09 7.24
N VAL A 83 14.13 6.08 7.53
CA VAL A 83 14.05 7.34 6.79
C VAL A 83 15.36 8.14 6.96
N ILE A 84 15.86 8.28 8.19
CA ILE A 84 17.10 9.03 8.48
C ILE A 84 18.31 8.37 7.82
N LEU A 85 18.33 7.05 7.75
CA LEU A 85 19.38 6.27 7.09
C LEU A 85 19.27 6.25 5.55
N ASN A 86 18.28 6.94 4.97
CA ASN A 86 18.00 6.96 3.53
C ASN A 86 17.79 5.56 2.93
N PHE A 87 17.17 4.63 3.67
CA PHE A 87 16.75 3.37 3.09
C PHE A 87 15.60 3.59 2.09
N PRO A 88 15.58 2.84 0.98
CA PRO A 88 14.48 2.92 0.02
C PRO A 88 13.18 2.50 0.68
N LEU A 89 12.17 3.37 0.61
CA LEU A 89 10.84 3.08 1.13
C LEU A 89 9.95 2.55 0.01
N PRO A 90 9.01 1.63 0.31
CA PRO A 90 8.00 1.24 -0.66
C PRO A 90 7.19 2.46 -1.13
N PRO A 91 6.64 2.45 -2.35
CA PRO A 91 5.75 3.52 -2.80
C PRO A 91 4.52 3.64 -1.88
N TRP A 92 3.90 4.81 -1.91
CA TRP A 92 2.57 5.03 -1.34
C TRP A 92 1.55 4.85 -2.44
N TYR A 93 0.58 3.96 -2.22
CA TYR A 93 -0.52 3.76 -3.15
C TYR A 93 -1.71 4.62 -2.73
N VAL A 94 -2.15 5.49 -3.63
CA VAL A 94 -3.27 6.40 -3.41
C VAL A 94 -4.27 6.31 -4.56
N ASN A 95 -5.55 6.48 -4.25
CA ASN A 95 -6.61 6.66 -5.23
C ASN A 95 -7.02 8.13 -5.24
N GLN A 96 -7.02 8.77 -6.41
CA GLN A 96 -7.48 10.14 -6.54
C GLN A 96 -8.97 10.17 -6.83
N THR A 97 -9.74 10.85 -5.98
CA THR A 97 -11.17 11.05 -6.19
C THR A 97 -11.44 12.11 -7.26
N VAL A 98 -12.67 12.10 -7.81
CA VAL A 98 -13.14 13.14 -8.75
C VAL A 98 -13.10 14.56 -8.16
N GLU A 99 -13.14 14.67 -6.82
CA GLU A 99 -13.02 15.94 -6.09
C GLU A 99 -11.56 16.40 -5.91
N GLY A 100 -10.58 15.63 -6.40
CA GLY A 100 -9.16 15.94 -6.26
C GLY A 100 -8.59 15.65 -4.87
N LYS A 101 -9.25 14.81 -4.08
CA LYS A 101 -8.71 14.26 -2.82
C LYS A 101 -7.97 12.96 -3.09
N TYR A 102 -7.04 12.61 -2.22
CA TYR A 102 -6.25 11.39 -2.31
C TYR A 102 -6.66 10.46 -1.16
N ILE A 103 -7.16 9.27 -1.48
CA ILE A 103 -7.46 8.22 -0.51
C ILE A 103 -6.24 7.31 -0.41
N ILE A 104 -5.69 7.14 0.79
CA ILE A 104 -4.58 6.21 0.99
C ILE A 104 -5.10 4.78 0.90
N VAL A 105 -4.59 4.03 -0.07
CA VAL A 105 -4.83 2.58 -0.22
C VAL A 105 -3.79 1.81 0.60
N ASP A 106 -2.52 2.21 0.51
CA ASP A 106 -1.42 1.67 1.33
C ASP A 106 -0.48 2.78 1.83
N GLY A 107 0.13 2.55 3.00
CA GLY A 107 1.05 3.48 3.63
C GLY A 107 0.42 4.31 4.76
N LEU A 108 -0.74 3.90 5.28
CA LEU A 108 -1.41 4.58 6.40
C LEU A 108 -0.51 4.77 7.62
N GLN A 109 0.07 3.67 8.13
CA GLN A 109 0.91 3.71 9.33
C GLN A 109 2.16 4.56 9.11
N ARG A 110 2.75 4.48 7.90
CA ARG A 110 3.93 5.25 7.50
C ARG A 110 3.62 6.75 7.48
N THR A 111 2.52 7.13 6.84
CA THR A 111 2.06 8.52 6.74
C THR A 111 1.75 9.10 8.11
N THR A 112 0.99 8.36 8.91
CA THR A 112 0.64 8.77 10.28
C THR A 112 1.90 8.92 11.13
N THR A 113 2.83 7.97 11.05
CA THR A 113 4.09 8.04 11.80
C THR A 113 4.93 9.26 11.41
N LEU A 114 5.05 9.58 10.12
CA LEU A 114 5.74 10.79 9.67
C LEU A 114 5.07 12.04 10.23
N HIS A 115 3.74 12.11 10.12
CA HIS A 115 2.95 13.25 10.58
C HIS A 115 3.14 13.48 12.07
N GLN A 116 2.99 12.44 12.88
CA GLN A 116 3.17 12.51 14.32
C GLN A 116 4.61 12.87 14.72
N PHE A 117 5.59 12.34 14.02
CA PHE A 117 6.99 12.63 14.31
C PHE A 117 7.34 14.10 14.00
N VAL A 118 6.96 14.59 12.82
CA VAL A 118 7.18 15.99 12.40
C VAL A 118 6.49 16.98 13.35
N ASN A 119 5.34 16.61 13.91
CA ASN A 119 4.63 17.40 14.91
C ASN A 119 5.12 17.22 16.36
N ASN A 120 6.26 16.55 16.58
CA ASN A 120 6.85 16.28 17.90
C ASN A 120 5.95 15.50 18.87
N GLU A 121 5.04 14.67 18.37
CA GLU A 121 4.11 13.90 19.21
C GLU A 121 4.79 12.76 19.98
N PHE A 122 5.96 12.31 19.53
CA PHE A 122 6.75 11.30 20.22
C PHE A 122 8.25 11.50 20.02
N ALA A 123 9.04 10.92 20.91
CA ALA A 123 10.49 10.84 20.81
C ALA A 123 10.91 9.42 20.37
N LEU A 124 12.01 9.34 19.62
CA LEU A 124 12.53 8.07 19.11
C LEU A 124 12.95 7.15 20.25
N SER A 125 12.63 5.86 20.14
CA SER A 125 12.96 4.85 21.15
C SER A 125 13.31 3.52 20.48
N GLY A 126 14.19 2.74 21.11
CA GLY A 126 14.54 1.40 20.65
C GLY A 126 15.31 1.38 19.33
N LEU A 127 16.05 2.45 19.01
CA LEU A 127 16.91 2.53 17.83
C LEU A 127 18.19 1.72 18.03
N GLU A 128 18.51 0.87 17.06
CA GLU A 128 19.66 -0.04 17.09
C GLU A 128 20.82 0.48 16.23
N ALA A 129 20.52 1.05 15.07
CA ALA A 129 21.53 1.60 14.15
C ALA A 129 21.94 3.02 14.54
N LEU A 130 21.00 3.82 15.07
CA LEU A 130 21.22 5.20 15.54
C LEU A 130 20.89 5.36 17.03
N PRO A 131 21.58 4.65 17.94
CA PRO A 131 21.23 4.64 19.36
C PRO A 131 21.36 6.02 20.03
N LYS A 132 22.15 6.92 19.45
CA LYS A 132 22.35 8.31 19.93
C LYS A 132 21.11 9.19 19.75
N LEU A 133 20.22 8.83 18.84
CA LEU A 133 19.00 9.59 18.57
C LEU A 133 17.82 9.12 19.44
N ASN A 134 18.01 8.07 20.26
CA ASN A 134 17.00 7.70 21.24
C ASN A 134 16.73 8.87 22.21
N GLY A 135 15.46 9.17 22.43
CA GLY A 135 14.98 10.30 23.21
C GLY A 135 14.84 11.61 22.44
N TYR A 136 15.23 11.66 21.16
CA TYR A 136 15.11 12.87 20.34
C TYR A 136 13.74 12.90 19.67
N ASN A 137 13.11 14.08 19.68
CA ASN A 137 11.97 14.40 18.82
C ASN A 137 12.45 15.11 17.55
N PHE A 138 11.54 15.41 16.62
CA PHE A 138 11.88 16.05 15.35
C PHE A 138 12.55 17.41 15.52
N SER A 139 12.15 18.22 16.51
CA SER A 139 12.75 19.54 16.77
C SER A 139 14.18 19.50 17.31
N GLN A 140 14.64 18.34 17.76
CA GLN A 140 15.97 18.11 18.33
C GLN A 140 16.94 17.45 17.35
N LEU A 141 16.44 17.00 16.19
CA LEU A 141 17.26 16.50 15.07
C LEU A 141 17.86 17.67 14.27
#